data_AF-A0A4Y9ZQ76-F1
#
_entry.id   AF-A0A4Y9ZQ76-F1
#
_cell.length_a   1.000
_cell.length_b   1.000
_cell.length_c   1.000
_cell.angle_alpha   90.00
_cell.angle_beta   90.00
_cell.angle_gamma   90.00
#
_symmetry.space_group_name_H-M   'P 1'
#
loop_
_entity.id
_entity.type
_entity.pdbx_description
1 polymer ?
#
loop_
_entity_poly.entity_id
_entity_poly.type
_entity_poly.pdbx_seq_one_letter_code
_entity_poly.pdbx_strand_id
1 'polypeptide(L)'
;MIHAHPLTPGHYEIEEDPDWEAYDLGRAPTPEPGADLTVAEQAAVAANLELATSSGSRYLVQRWGDGSVCDKTGKRREIEVQFHCSMTMTDTILLVKESKTCHYILVINTPRLCGEPGFKSRLDQREEALIRCREVAA
;
A
#
# COMPACT_ATOMS: atom_id res chain seq x y z
N MET A 1 -16.91 25.33 -6.52
CA MET A 1 -18.06 24.97 -5.67
C MET A 1 -17.82 23.53 -5.26
N ILE A 2 -17.92 23.21 -3.97
CA ILE A 2 -17.60 21.87 -3.47
C ILE A 2 -18.80 20.98 -3.80
N HIS A 3 -18.66 20.06 -4.73
CA HIS A 3 -19.69 19.05 -5.01
C HIS A 3 -19.78 18.13 -3.78
N ALA A 4 -20.77 18.38 -2.94
CA ALA A 4 -21.13 17.47 -1.87
C ALA A 4 -21.84 16.27 -2.50
N HIS A 5 -21.16 15.13 -2.59
CA HIS A 5 -21.83 13.87 -2.95
C HIS A 5 -22.92 13.56 -1.91
N PRO A 6 -24.14 13.18 -2.33
CA PRO A 6 -25.22 12.88 -1.41
C PRO A 6 -24.87 11.64 -0.58
N LEU A 7 -24.81 11.82 0.74
CA LEU A 7 -24.63 10.77 1.75
C LEU A 7 -25.85 9.83 1.75
N THR A 8 -25.96 8.93 0.76
CA THR A 8 -26.93 7.83 0.79
C THR A 8 -26.22 6.58 1.31
N PRO A 9 -26.62 6.00 2.44
CA PRO A 9 -25.98 4.80 2.96
C PRO A 9 -26.25 3.62 2.00
N GLY A 10 -25.19 3.08 1.39
CA GLY A 10 -25.22 1.73 0.81
C GLY A 10 -24.87 1.59 -0.67
N HIS A 11 -24.80 2.67 -1.46
CA HIS A 11 -24.28 2.62 -2.84
C HIS A 11 -23.37 3.82 -3.08
N TYR A 12 -22.06 3.58 -3.07
CA TYR A 12 -21.10 4.47 -3.72
C TYR A 12 -20.80 3.85 -5.09
N GLU A 13 -21.21 4.53 -6.15
CA GLU A 13 -20.78 4.18 -7.50
C GLU A 13 -19.59 5.09 -7.81
N ILE A 14 -18.42 4.50 -8.02
CA ILE A 14 -17.22 5.27 -8.36
C ILE A 14 -17.35 5.68 -9.83
N GLU A 15 -17.83 6.89 -10.08
CA GLU A 15 -17.87 7.49 -11.42
C GLU A 15 -16.61 8.33 -11.63
N GLU A 16 -15.99 8.25 -12.81
CA GLU A 16 -14.84 9.09 -13.16
C GLU A 16 -15.30 10.55 -13.32
N ASP A 17 -14.51 11.47 -12.77
CA ASP A 17 -14.77 12.90 -12.90
C ASP A 17 -14.50 13.33 -14.37
N PRO A 18 -15.52 13.83 -15.10
CA PRO A 18 -15.36 14.21 -16.49
C PRO A 18 -14.49 15.47 -16.69
N ASP A 19 -14.29 16.27 -15.64
CA ASP A 19 -13.52 17.52 -15.70
C ASP A 19 -12.02 17.31 -15.42
N TRP A 20 -11.62 16.10 -15.00
CA TRP A 20 -10.24 15.80 -14.64
C TRP A 20 -9.70 14.55 -15.35
N GLU A 21 -8.41 14.58 -15.64
CA GLU A 21 -7.74 13.45 -16.27
C GLU A 21 -7.53 12.29 -15.28
N ALA A 22 -7.92 11.09 -15.69
CA ALA A 22 -7.64 9.85 -14.98
C ALA A 22 -6.37 9.19 -15.52
N TYR A 23 -5.59 8.58 -14.62
CA TYR A 23 -4.31 7.95 -14.95
C TYR A 23 -4.13 6.60 -14.27
N ASP A 24 -3.87 5.56 -15.07
CA ASP A 24 -3.38 4.28 -14.56
C ASP A 24 -1.89 4.41 -14.20
N LEU A 25 -1.55 4.15 -12.94
CA LEU A 25 -0.16 4.22 -12.44
C LEU A 25 0.61 2.89 -12.64
N GLY A 26 -0.11 1.81 -12.86
CA GLY A 26 0.43 0.48 -13.11
C GLY A 26 -0.64 -0.59 -12.90
N ARG A 27 -0.37 -1.80 -13.38
CA ARG A 27 -1.21 -2.99 -13.21
C ARG A 27 -0.50 -3.98 -12.31
N ALA A 28 -1.25 -4.55 -11.37
CA ALA A 28 -0.74 -5.64 -10.55
C ALA A 28 -0.32 -6.80 -11.46
N PRO A 29 0.82 -7.48 -11.19
CA PRO A 29 1.24 -8.61 -11.99
C PRO A 29 0.19 -9.72 -11.86
N THR A 30 -0.34 -10.17 -12.98
CA THR A 30 -1.24 -11.32 -13.05
C THR A 30 -0.45 -12.52 -13.57
N PRO A 31 -0.58 -13.71 -12.95
CA PRO A 31 0.07 -14.90 -13.46
C PRO A 31 -0.59 -15.26 -14.81
N GLU A 32 0.22 -15.61 -15.82
CA GLU A 32 -0.33 -15.96 -17.13
C GLU A 32 -1.15 -17.26 -17.05
N PRO A 33 -2.37 -17.28 -17.63
CA PRO A 33 -3.20 -18.48 -17.63
C PRO A 33 -2.57 -19.57 -18.51
N GLY A 34 -2.15 -20.68 -17.89
CA GLY A 34 -1.61 -21.84 -18.60
C GLY A 34 -0.31 -22.41 -18.03
N ALA A 35 0.31 -21.77 -17.04
CA ALA A 35 1.41 -22.36 -16.28
C ALA A 35 0.85 -23.31 -15.21
N ASP A 36 1.28 -24.58 -15.23
CA ASP A 36 0.98 -25.59 -14.20
C ASP A 36 1.76 -25.26 -12.92
N LEU A 37 1.29 -24.24 -12.21
CA LEU A 37 1.82 -23.77 -10.95
C LEU A 37 0.83 -24.13 -9.84
N THR A 38 1.33 -24.42 -8.65
CA THR A 38 0.47 -24.51 -7.45
C THR A 38 -0.12 -23.14 -7.11
N VAL A 39 -1.23 -23.10 -6.36
CA VAL A 39 -1.85 -21.84 -5.92
C VAL A 39 -0.86 -20.93 -5.19
N ALA A 40 0.08 -21.51 -4.43
CA ALA A 40 1.13 -20.77 -3.74
C ALA A 40 2.21 -20.23 -4.70
N GLU A 41 2.57 -20.99 -5.74
CA GLU A 41 3.50 -20.55 -6.78
C GLU A 41 2.87 -19.50 -7.71
N GLN A 42 1.61 -19.65 -8.11
CA GLN A 42 0.86 -18.60 -8.80
C GLN A 42 0.78 -17.35 -7.93
N ALA A 43 0.50 -17.48 -6.64
CA ALA A 43 0.48 -16.33 -5.74
C ALA A 43 1.87 -15.68 -5.63
N ALA A 44 2.95 -16.44 -5.52
CA ALA A 44 4.30 -15.91 -5.46
C ALA A 44 4.75 -15.25 -6.78
N VAL A 45 4.43 -15.86 -7.93
CA VAL A 45 4.73 -15.36 -9.27
C VAL A 45 3.88 -14.12 -9.60
N ALA A 46 2.59 -14.14 -9.28
CA ALA A 46 1.69 -12.99 -9.41
C ALA A 46 2.10 -11.85 -8.49
N ALA A 47 2.56 -12.18 -7.29
CA ALA A 47 2.83 -11.14 -6.34
C ALA A 47 4.14 -10.40 -6.63
N ASN A 48 5.13 -10.97 -7.33
CA ASN A 48 6.44 -10.36 -7.57
C ASN A 48 6.92 -9.54 -6.35
N LEU A 49 6.78 -10.15 -5.17
CA LEU A 49 6.96 -9.49 -3.89
C LEU A 49 8.45 -9.54 -3.52
N GLU A 50 9.08 -8.39 -3.51
CA GLU A 50 10.43 -8.21 -3.01
C GLU A 50 10.38 -7.92 -1.51
N LEU A 51 11.28 -8.55 -0.75
CA LEU A 51 11.46 -8.23 0.65
C LEU A 51 12.51 -7.13 0.81
N ALA A 52 12.14 -6.04 1.45
CA ALA A 52 13.04 -4.92 1.74
C ALA A 52 13.14 -4.63 3.24
N THR A 53 14.16 -3.86 3.63
CA THR A 53 14.41 -3.48 5.03
C THR A 53 14.54 -1.97 5.15
N SER A 54 13.88 -1.38 6.14
CA SER A 54 13.98 0.04 6.47
C SER A 54 13.96 0.21 7.98
N SER A 55 14.94 0.96 8.52
CA SER A 55 14.96 1.42 9.92
C SER A 55 14.69 0.34 10.98
N GLY A 56 15.15 -0.89 10.74
CA GLY A 56 15.04 -2.01 11.68
C GLY A 56 13.75 -2.85 11.57
N SER A 57 12.91 -2.60 10.57
CA SER A 57 11.77 -3.45 10.18
C SER A 57 11.87 -3.88 8.72
N ARG A 58 11.28 -5.03 8.40
CA ARG A 58 11.06 -5.52 7.04
C ARG A 58 9.75 -4.96 6.49
N TYR A 59 9.69 -4.77 5.18
CA TYR A 59 8.48 -4.40 4.44
C TYR A 59 8.48 -5.13 3.10
N LEU A 60 7.30 -5.29 2.51
CA LEU A 60 7.19 -5.90 1.18
C LEU A 60 7.09 -4.82 0.12
N VAL A 61 7.66 -5.09 -1.05
CA VAL A 61 7.65 -4.21 -2.20
C VAL A 61 7.08 -4.96 -3.38
N GLN A 62 6.17 -4.33 -4.11
CA GLN A 62 5.66 -4.82 -5.37
C GLN A 62 5.82 -3.73 -6.43
N ARG A 63 6.25 -4.11 -7.63
CA ARG A 63 6.41 -3.19 -8.76
C ARG A 63 5.34 -3.44 -9.79
N TRP A 64 4.52 -2.43 -10.07
CA TRP A 64 3.46 -2.50 -11.07
C TRP A 64 3.87 -1.66 -12.28
N GLY A 65 3.88 -2.31 -13.44
CA GLY A 65 4.18 -1.68 -14.73
C GLY A 65 2.91 -1.49 -15.56
N ASP A 66 3.11 -1.16 -16.83
CA ASP A 66 2.04 -1.11 -17.84
C ASP A 66 0.89 -0.14 -17.54
N GLY A 67 1.20 0.97 -16.87
CA GLY A 67 0.27 2.08 -16.70
C GLY A 67 -0.05 2.82 -18.01
N SER A 68 -0.81 3.89 -17.87
CA SER A 68 -1.12 4.83 -18.94
C SER A 68 0.17 5.45 -19.51
N VAL A 69 0.17 5.82 -20.78
CA VAL A 69 1.34 6.42 -21.43
C VAL A 69 1.56 7.83 -20.88
N CYS A 70 2.78 8.10 -20.44
CA CYS A 70 3.23 9.39 -19.95
C CYS A 70 3.40 10.37 -21.12
N ASP A 71 2.72 11.50 -21.06
CA ASP A 71 2.82 12.62 -22.01
C ASP A 71 4.24 13.22 -22.08
N LYS A 72 4.92 13.29 -20.94
CA LYS A 72 6.25 13.91 -20.82
C LYS A 72 7.39 13.02 -21.29
N THR A 73 7.29 11.71 -21.08
CA THR A 73 8.40 10.77 -21.33
C THR A 73 8.12 9.79 -22.47
N GLY A 74 6.87 9.65 -22.89
CA GLY A 74 6.43 8.64 -23.86
C GLY A 74 6.46 7.20 -23.34
N LYS A 75 6.85 6.98 -22.09
CA LYS A 75 6.90 5.64 -21.46
C LYS A 75 5.62 5.37 -20.67
N ARG A 76 5.30 4.09 -20.44
CA ARG A 76 4.19 3.72 -19.54
C ARG A 76 4.54 4.09 -18.10
N ARG A 77 3.55 4.62 -17.37
CA ARG A 77 3.68 4.88 -15.93
C ARG A 77 3.92 3.58 -15.16
N GLU A 78 4.69 3.68 -14.08
CA GLU A 78 4.97 2.57 -13.17
C GLU A 78 4.90 3.02 -11.71
N ILE A 79 4.56 2.08 -10.82
CA ILE A 79 4.42 2.34 -9.40
C ILE A 79 5.08 1.26 -8.54
N GLU A 80 5.78 1.69 -7.50
CA GLU A 80 6.27 0.84 -6.42
C GLU A 80 5.31 0.89 -5.24
N VAL A 81 4.69 -0.24 -4.93
CA VAL A 81 3.78 -0.41 -3.80
C VAL A 81 4.54 -1.01 -2.62
N GLN A 82 4.58 -0.29 -1.50
CA GLN A 82 5.28 -0.70 -0.28
C GLN A 82 4.27 -1.04 0.81
N PHE A 83 4.36 -2.24 1.37
CA PHE A 83 3.51 -2.72 2.45
C PHE A 83 4.28 -2.73 3.77
N HIS A 84 3.85 -1.89 4.70
CA HIS A 84 4.43 -1.76 6.03
C HIS A 84 3.47 -2.32 7.08
N CYS A 85 4.03 -2.91 8.14
CA CYS A 85 3.24 -3.29 9.31
C CYS A 85 2.73 -2.04 10.04
N SER A 86 1.45 -2.03 10.38
CA SER A 86 0.86 -1.08 11.32
C SER A 86 -0.02 -1.81 12.32
N MET A 87 0.27 -1.64 13.61
CA MET A 87 -0.54 -2.18 14.71
C MET A 87 -1.74 -1.29 15.05
N THR A 88 -1.76 -0.05 14.56
CA THR A 88 -2.75 0.98 14.92
C THR A 88 -3.75 1.26 13.81
N MET A 89 -3.38 1.05 12.54
CA MET A 89 -4.22 1.30 11.39
C MET A 89 -4.70 -0.02 10.77
N THR A 90 -5.94 -0.02 10.25
CA THR A 90 -6.41 -1.04 9.30
C THR A 90 -5.73 -0.84 7.95
N ASP A 91 -6.09 -1.66 6.96
CA ASP A 91 -5.58 -1.50 5.59
C ASP A 91 -5.84 -0.10 5.06
N THR A 92 -4.79 0.70 4.96
CA THR A 92 -4.90 2.13 4.65
C THR A 92 -3.74 2.57 3.78
N ILE A 93 -4.05 3.35 2.76
CA ILE A 93 -3.06 4.06 1.96
C ILE A 93 -2.53 5.23 2.80
N LEU A 94 -1.27 5.15 3.20
CA LEU A 94 -0.62 6.20 3.99
C LEU A 94 -0.20 7.37 3.09
N LEU A 95 0.36 7.07 1.92
CA LEU A 95 0.90 8.07 1.01
C LEU A 95 0.93 7.57 -0.44
N VAL A 96 0.64 8.48 -1.36
CA VAL A 96 0.96 8.36 -2.79
C VAL A 96 1.87 9.52 -3.15
N LYS A 97 3.00 9.28 -3.79
CA LYS A 97 3.88 10.35 -4.29
C LYS A 97 4.52 10.00 -5.62
N GLU A 98 4.81 11.01 -6.41
CA GLU A 98 5.64 10.88 -7.61
C GLU A 98 7.12 11.04 -7.20
N SER A 99 7.91 9.98 -7.37
CA SER A 99 9.33 9.98 -7.01
C SER A 99 10.23 10.52 -8.11
N LYS A 100 9.82 10.29 -9.36
CA LYS A 100 10.41 10.81 -10.61
C LYS A 100 9.26 10.93 -11.62
N THR A 101 9.45 11.69 -12.70
CA THR A 101 8.42 11.89 -13.72
C THR A 101 7.82 10.56 -14.19
N CYS A 102 6.53 10.34 -13.94
CA CYS A 102 5.79 9.12 -14.28
C CYS A 102 6.22 7.83 -13.54
N HIS A 103 6.90 7.98 -12.39
CA HIS A 103 7.26 6.91 -11.46
C HIS A 103 6.74 7.21 -10.06
N TYR A 104 5.86 6.35 -9.55
CA TYR A 104 5.11 6.59 -8.31
C TYR A 104 5.55 5.66 -7.18
N ILE A 105 5.33 6.08 -5.95
CA ILE A 105 5.47 5.27 -4.74
C ILE A 105 4.16 5.35 -3.97
N LEU A 106 3.59 4.18 -3.66
CA LEU A 106 2.41 3.99 -2.83
C LEU A 106 2.81 3.28 -1.54
N VAL A 107 2.51 3.87 -0.39
CA VAL A 107 2.77 3.26 0.92
C VAL A 107 1.45 2.82 1.54
N ILE A 108 1.35 1.54 1.85
CA ILE A 108 0.19 0.91 2.48
C ILE A 108 0.60 0.43 3.87
N ASN A 109 -0.19 0.83 4.87
CA ASN A 109 -0.14 0.28 6.21
C ASN A 109 -1.17 -0.84 6.33
N THR A 110 -0.76 -1.99 6.87
CA THR A 110 -1.64 -3.13 7.08
C THR A 110 -1.25 -3.91 8.35
N PRO A 111 -2.22 -4.36 9.16
CA PRO A 111 -1.94 -5.20 10.32
C PRO A 111 -1.54 -6.63 9.93
N ARG A 112 -1.82 -7.06 8.69
CA ARG A 112 -1.54 -8.44 8.22
C ARG A 112 -0.07 -8.82 8.31
N LEU A 113 0.83 -7.87 8.03
CA LEU A 113 2.28 -8.14 8.10
C LEU A 113 2.80 -8.19 9.54
N CYS A 114 2.07 -7.64 10.51
CA CYS A 114 2.55 -7.57 11.89
C CYS A 114 2.59 -8.92 12.61
N GLY A 115 1.87 -9.93 12.09
CA GLY A 115 1.98 -11.32 12.56
C GLY A 115 3.26 -12.02 12.10
N GLU A 116 3.93 -11.48 11.08
CA GLU A 116 5.08 -12.11 10.44
C GLU A 116 6.42 -11.69 11.10
N PRO A 117 7.37 -12.62 11.28
CA PRO A 117 8.66 -12.32 11.89
C PRO A 117 9.46 -11.23 11.15
N GLY A 118 9.82 -10.16 11.89
CA GLY A 118 10.70 -9.09 11.43
C GLY A 118 10.00 -7.91 10.74
N PHE A 119 8.67 -7.92 10.62
CA PHE A 119 7.91 -6.79 10.06
C PHE A 119 7.54 -5.72 11.09
N LYS A 120 7.35 -6.10 12.37
CA LYS A 120 7.19 -5.13 13.46
C LYS A 120 8.48 -4.32 13.63
N SER A 121 8.36 -3.00 13.76
CA SER A 121 9.51 -2.17 14.09
C SER A 121 9.94 -2.41 15.54
N ARG A 122 11.19 -2.06 15.86
CA ARG A 122 11.67 -2.07 17.26
C ARG A 122 10.85 -1.17 18.19
N LEU A 123 10.25 -0.10 17.66
CA LEU A 123 9.39 0.78 18.43
C LEU A 123 8.07 0.10 18.78
N ASP A 124 7.49 -0.66 17.84
CA ASP A 124 6.26 -1.44 18.05
C ASP A 124 6.47 -2.67 18.94
N GLN A 125 7.72 -3.14 19.04
CA GLN A 125 8.11 -4.25 19.93
C GLN A 125 8.38 -3.82 21.36
N ARG A 126 8.40 -2.51 21.68
CA ARG A 126 8.51 -2.07 23.07
C ARG A 126 7.22 -2.43 23.78
N GLU A 127 7.29 -3.45 24.63
CA GLU A 127 6.27 -3.65 25.66
C GLU A 127 6.11 -2.32 26.40
N GLU A 128 4.89 -1.78 26.42
CA GLU A 128 4.59 -0.52 27.07
C GLU A 128 5.04 -0.61 28.53
N ALA A 129 5.93 0.30 28.95
CA ALA A 129 6.40 0.29 30.32
C ALA A 129 5.22 0.63 31.24
N LEU A 130 4.91 -0.28 32.17
CA LEU A 130 3.85 -0.07 33.15
C LEU A 130 4.18 1.16 34.02
N ILE A 131 3.43 2.24 33.84
CA ILE A 131 3.56 3.44 34.69
C ILE A 131 2.73 3.20 35.97
N ARG A 132 3.40 3.10 37.13
CA ARG A 132 2.74 3.06 38.43
C ARG A 132 2.48 4.48 38.91
N CYS A 133 1.23 4.90 38.87
CA CYS A 133 0.79 6.16 39.46
C CYS A 133 0.59 6.01 40.98
N ARG A 134 0.86 7.07 41.74
CA ARG A 134 0.45 7.22 43.13
C ARG A 134 -0.57 8.35 43.22
N GLU A 135 -1.65 8.14 43.96
CA GLU A 135 -2.62 9.18 44.26
C GLU A 135 -1.96 10.31 45.06
N VAL A 136 -2.24 11.56 44.67
CA VAL A 136 -1.85 12.74 45.45
C VAL A 136 -3.01 13.08 46.37
N ALA A 137 -2.90 12.73 47.64
CA ALA A 137 -3.88 13.10 48.65
C ALA A 137 -3.90 14.63 48.79
N ALA A 138 -5.10 15.22 48.73
CA ALA A 138 -5.37 16.63 49.00
C ALA A 138 -5.38 16.92 50.51
#